data_AF-A0A956YA96-F1
#
_entry.id   AF-A0A956YA96-F1
#
_cell.length_a   1.000
_cell.length_b   1.000
_cell.length_c   1.000
_cell.angle_alpha   90.00
_cell.angle_beta   90.00
_cell.angle_gamma   90.00
#
_symmetry.space_group_name_H-M   'P 1'
#
loop_
_entity.id
_entity.type
_entity.pdbx_description
1 polymer ?
#
loop_
_entity_poly.entity_id
_entity_poly.type
_entity_poly.pdbx_seq_one_letter_code
_entity_poly.pdbx_strand_id
1 'polypeptide(L)'
;AILAVAVLLIIPGLLPSTDINTTLTPDASIAGEATPVPPTATPTPVPTVAPQEAILRLNYNVDLIVLVNDGPSTLYMDQLGFRSAEETYSLTPALGAIQPGECLIVKNSAQSANVPDVWRCTEVRSTTITAGEPRFWFADSDTDQSFGIFSDSRQVGDCDTIGRLVNRMDDVSCPVEWPDFDTERQIIN
;
A
#
# COMPACT_ATOMS: atom_id res chain seq x y z
N ALA A 1 30.57 3.71 24.30
CA ALA A 1 31.76 4.28 23.65
C ALA A 1 32.57 3.12 23.08
N ILE A 2 32.52 2.90 21.77
CA ILE A 2 33.40 1.93 21.10
C ILE A 2 33.91 2.63 19.84
N LEU A 3 35.20 2.95 19.87
CA LEU A 3 35.98 3.49 18.78
C LEU A 3 37.18 2.55 18.66
N ALA A 4 37.30 1.84 17.54
CA ALA A 4 38.55 1.23 17.09
C ALA A 4 38.37 0.72 15.66
N VAL A 5 38.65 1.58 14.68
CA VAL A 5 39.03 1.17 13.32
C VAL A 5 40.55 1.24 13.27
N ALA A 6 41.20 0.11 13.03
CA ALA A 6 42.63 0.03 12.79
C ALA A 6 42.89 -0.46 11.36
N VAL A 7 43.63 0.39 10.65
CA VAL A 7 44.15 0.32 9.29
C VAL A 7 45.22 -0.77 9.15
N LEU A 8 45.36 -1.40 7.97
CA LEU A 8 46.68 -1.86 7.52
C LEU A 8 46.84 -1.81 5.99
N LEU A 9 48.08 -1.50 5.61
CA LEU A 9 48.58 -0.89 4.39
C LEU A 9 49.02 -1.87 3.28
N ILE A 10 49.02 -1.30 2.08
CA ILE A 10 49.69 -1.63 0.81
C ILE A 10 51.15 -2.07 0.96
N ILE A 11 51.63 -3.03 0.16
CA ILE A 11 52.97 -2.99 -0.50
C ILE A 11 52.92 -3.63 -1.92
N PRO A 12 53.61 -3.07 -2.95
CA PRO A 12 53.60 -3.49 -4.36
C PRO A 12 54.73 -4.47 -4.74
N GLY A 13 54.65 -5.02 -5.95
CA GLY A 13 55.43 -6.17 -6.44
C GLY A 13 56.87 -5.92 -6.92
N LEU A 14 57.51 -7.00 -7.42
CA LEU A 14 58.73 -7.08 -8.27
C LEU A 14 58.91 -8.56 -8.71
N LEU A 15 58.74 -8.90 -10.01
CA LEU A 15 59.77 -9.25 -11.02
C LEU A 15 60.17 -10.78 -11.04
N PRO A 16 60.95 -11.30 -12.03
CA PRO A 16 60.45 -11.98 -13.25
C PRO A 16 61.15 -13.36 -13.47
N SER A 17 60.83 -14.11 -14.54
CA SER A 17 61.83 -14.94 -15.27
C SER A 17 61.28 -15.60 -16.54
N THR A 18 62.15 -15.59 -17.55
CA THR A 18 62.08 -16.06 -18.95
C THR A 18 62.37 -17.55 -19.12
N ASP A 19 61.76 -18.14 -20.18
CA ASP A 19 62.18 -19.26 -21.06
C ASP A 19 62.64 -20.58 -20.40
N ILE A 20 62.31 -21.78 -20.90
CA ILE A 20 62.84 -22.40 -22.14
C ILE A 20 61.98 -23.64 -22.50
N ASN A 21 61.65 -23.75 -23.79
CA ASN A 21 61.61 -24.93 -24.67
C ASN A 21 61.78 -26.34 -24.05
N THR A 22 60.92 -27.32 -24.44
CA THR A 22 61.31 -28.63 -25.03
C THR A 22 60.07 -29.52 -25.26
N THR A 23 59.94 -29.93 -26.52
CA THR A 23 59.17 -31.01 -27.15
C THR A 23 59.04 -32.30 -26.35
N LEU A 24 57.88 -32.96 -26.41
CA LEU A 24 57.69 -34.38 -26.81
C LEU A 24 56.23 -34.83 -26.58
N THR A 25 55.56 -35.22 -27.67
CA THR A 25 54.34 -36.04 -27.69
C THR A 25 54.55 -37.38 -27.00
N PRO A 26 53.50 -37.92 -26.36
CA PRO A 26 53.09 -39.28 -26.73
C PRO A 26 51.59 -39.45 -26.90
N ASP A 27 51.27 -40.33 -27.85
CA ASP A 27 50.01 -41.04 -28.08
C ASP A 27 49.18 -41.29 -26.81
N ALA A 28 47.88 -41.00 -26.87
CA ALA A 28 46.87 -41.80 -26.20
C ALA A 28 45.45 -41.51 -26.69
N SER A 29 44.82 -42.55 -27.24
CA SER A 29 43.42 -42.91 -27.00
C SER A 29 42.33 -42.00 -27.59
N ILE A 30 41.80 -42.39 -28.75
CA ILE A 30 40.48 -41.91 -29.22
C ILE A 30 39.41 -42.52 -28.29
N ALA A 31 39.05 -41.78 -27.25
CA ALA A 31 37.85 -42.00 -26.47
C ALA A 31 36.62 -41.62 -27.30
N GLY A 32 35.56 -42.41 -27.22
CA GLY A 32 34.32 -42.21 -27.98
C GLY A 32 33.70 -40.83 -27.78
N GLU A 33 33.19 -40.27 -28.87
CA GLU A 33 32.41 -39.02 -28.88
C GLU A 33 31.21 -39.14 -27.92
N ALA A 34 31.27 -38.42 -26.80
CA ALA A 34 30.10 -38.14 -25.98
C ALA A 34 29.28 -37.07 -26.70
N THR A 35 28.08 -37.43 -27.14
CA THR A 35 27.08 -36.49 -27.66
C THR A 35 26.85 -35.36 -26.64
N PRO A 36 26.94 -34.07 -27.01
CA PRO A 36 26.68 -32.98 -26.07
C PRO A 36 25.22 -33.04 -25.58
N VAL A 37 25.03 -33.14 -24.27
CA VAL A 37 23.70 -32.97 -23.65
C VAL A 37 23.34 -31.48 -23.75
N PRO A 38 22.16 -31.11 -24.29
CA PRO A 38 21.72 -29.72 -24.31
C PRO A 38 21.67 -29.15 -22.88
N PRO A 39 22.11 -27.90 -22.66
CA PRO A 39 22.01 -27.30 -21.34
C PRO A 39 20.54 -27.25 -20.90
N THR A 40 20.26 -27.79 -19.71
CA THR A 40 18.95 -27.68 -19.05
C THR A 40 18.59 -26.21 -18.93
N ALA A 41 17.46 -25.80 -19.52
CA ALA A 41 16.97 -24.43 -19.41
C ALA A 41 16.79 -24.09 -17.93
N THR A 42 17.55 -23.09 -17.45
CA THR A 42 17.34 -22.51 -16.14
C THR A 42 15.93 -21.95 -16.10
N PRO A 43 15.07 -22.33 -15.14
CA PRO A 43 13.74 -21.73 -15.03
C PRO A 43 13.93 -20.23 -14.84
N THR A 44 13.37 -19.45 -15.77
CA THR A 44 13.31 -18.00 -15.63
C THR A 44 12.56 -17.71 -14.34
N PRO A 45 13.12 -16.93 -13.39
CA PRO A 45 12.37 -16.53 -12.21
C PRO A 45 11.10 -15.83 -12.68
N VAL A 46 9.93 -16.32 -12.25
CA VAL A 46 8.68 -15.59 -12.43
C VAL A 46 8.88 -14.24 -11.75
N PRO A 47 8.65 -13.11 -12.44
CA PRO A 47 8.78 -11.82 -11.81
C PRO A 47 7.86 -11.78 -10.59
N THR A 48 8.44 -11.63 -9.40
CA THR A 48 7.71 -11.30 -8.18
C THR A 48 7.10 -9.92 -8.40
N VAL A 49 5.82 -9.89 -8.77
CA VAL A 49 5.05 -8.65 -8.83
C VAL A 49 5.06 -8.09 -7.41
N ALA A 50 5.64 -6.90 -7.21
CA ALA A 50 5.51 -6.20 -5.94
C ALA A 50 4.02 -6.07 -5.62
N PRO A 51 3.59 -6.28 -4.37
CA PRO A 51 2.19 -6.05 -4.00
C PRO A 51 1.81 -4.65 -4.50
N GLN A 52 0.80 -4.59 -5.37
CA GLN A 52 0.35 -3.32 -5.91
C GLN A 52 -0.42 -2.63 -4.80
N GLU A 53 0.24 -1.70 -4.12
CA GLU A 53 -0.30 -0.93 -2.99
C GLU A 53 -1.70 -0.40 -3.33
N ALA A 54 -2.71 -0.86 -2.59
CA ALA A 54 -4.07 -0.40 -2.76
C ALA A 54 -4.20 0.99 -2.11
N ILE A 55 -4.60 2.01 -2.87
CA ILE A 55 -4.71 3.39 -2.37
C ILE A 55 -6.17 3.74 -2.14
N LEU A 56 -6.52 4.01 -0.89
CA LEU A 56 -7.81 4.55 -0.49
C LEU A 56 -7.68 6.07 -0.31
N ARG A 57 -8.45 6.86 -1.06
CA ARG A 57 -8.52 8.32 -0.84
C ARG A 57 -9.86 8.72 -0.27
N LEU A 58 -9.84 9.49 0.82
CA LEU A 58 -11.01 10.10 1.41
C LEU A 58 -11.05 11.56 0.97
N ASN A 59 -12.09 11.96 0.24
CA ASN A 59 -12.38 13.37 -0.01
C ASN A 59 -13.59 13.77 0.80
N TYR A 60 -13.52 14.86 1.57
CA TYR A 60 -14.62 15.26 2.43
C TYR A 60 -14.72 16.77 2.60
N ASN A 61 -15.95 17.19 2.87
CA ASN A 61 -16.29 18.54 3.28
C ASN A 61 -17.46 18.47 4.27
N VAL A 62 -18.09 19.61 4.52
CA VAL A 62 -19.15 19.73 5.52
C VAL A 62 -20.41 18.90 5.18
N ASP A 63 -20.63 18.59 3.91
CA ASP A 63 -21.87 17.97 3.47
C ASP A 63 -21.72 16.46 3.26
N LEU A 64 -20.52 15.97 2.93
CA LEU A 64 -20.31 14.56 2.62
C LEU A 64 -18.83 14.13 2.72
N ILE A 65 -18.62 12.82 2.80
CA ILE A 65 -17.33 12.16 2.60
C ILE A 65 -17.45 11.12 1.48
N VAL A 66 -16.42 11.04 0.65
CA VAL A 66 -16.29 10.10 -0.46
C VAL A 66 -15.04 9.26 -0.27
N LEU A 67 -15.23 7.95 -0.33
CA LEU A 67 -14.15 6.96 -0.33
C LEU A 67 -13.91 6.56 -1.77
N VAL A 68 -12.73 6.83 -2.29
CA VAL A 68 -12.34 6.57 -3.68
C VAL A 68 -11.26 5.49 -3.70
N ASN A 69 -11.44 4.50 -4.56
CA ASN A 69 -10.39 3.55 -4.87
C ASN A 69 -9.52 4.10 -6.02
N ASP A 70 -8.40 4.71 -5.68
CA ASP A 70 -7.40 5.17 -6.65
C ASP A 70 -6.37 4.08 -6.99
N GLY A 71 -6.42 2.94 -6.27
CA GLY A 71 -5.56 1.80 -6.48
C GLY A 71 -5.98 0.91 -7.66
N PRO A 72 -5.09 0.00 -8.09
CA PRO A 72 -5.37 -0.95 -9.16
C PRO A 72 -6.14 -2.20 -8.69
N SER A 73 -6.27 -2.39 -7.38
CA SER A 73 -6.89 -3.57 -6.76
C SER A 73 -8.23 -3.22 -6.11
N THR A 74 -9.14 -4.20 -6.01
CA THR A 74 -10.41 -4.03 -5.28
C THR A 74 -10.16 -3.76 -3.79
N LEU A 75 -10.84 -2.75 -3.24
CA LEU A 75 -10.80 -2.44 -1.81
C LEU A 75 -11.99 -3.10 -1.08
N TYR A 76 -11.74 -3.89 -0.04
CA TYR A 76 -12.77 -4.47 0.82
C TYR A 76 -12.97 -3.61 2.07
N MET A 77 -14.14 -2.98 2.20
CA MET A 77 -14.44 -1.97 3.23
C MET A 77 -15.26 -2.51 4.40
N ASP A 78 -15.50 -3.82 4.47
CA ASP A 78 -16.27 -4.43 5.58
C ASP A 78 -15.55 -4.31 6.95
N GLN A 79 -14.23 -4.10 6.90
CA GLN A 79 -13.36 -3.94 8.07
C GLN A 79 -13.01 -2.48 8.37
N LEU A 80 -13.56 -1.55 7.59
CA LEU A 80 -13.25 -0.14 7.74
C LEU A 80 -13.86 0.42 9.03
N GLY A 81 -13.00 0.95 9.87
CA GLY A 81 -13.37 1.68 11.08
C GLY A 81 -12.78 3.08 11.09
N PHE A 82 -13.49 4.00 11.75
CA PHE A 82 -13.03 5.35 12.03
C PHE A 82 -12.95 5.54 13.54
N ARG A 83 -11.94 6.26 14.03
CA ARG A 83 -11.86 6.58 15.45
C ARG A 83 -11.44 8.04 15.63
N SER A 84 -12.21 8.80 16.41
CA SER A 84 -11.71 10.07 16.95
C SER A 84 -10.84 9.79 18.18
N ALA A 85 -10.35 10.84 18.83
CA ALA A 85 -9.51 10.71 20.03
C ALA A 85 -10.14 9.84 21.15
N GLU A 86 -11.47 9.75 21.21
CA GLU A 86 -12.19 9.10 22.32
C GLU A 86 -13.23 8.06 21.87
N GLU A 87 -13.62 8.03 20.61
CA GLU A 87 -14.75 7.21 20.14
C GLU A 87 -14.39 6.34 18.94
N THR A 88 -15.04 5.18 18.82
CA THR A 88 -14.96 4.29 17.66
C THR A 88 -16.28 4.31 16.90
N TYR A 89 -16.18 4.55 15.60
CA TYR A 89 -17.29 4.68 14.69
C TYR A 89 -17.18 3.67 13.56
N SER A 90 -18.28 3.00 13.26
CA SER A 90 -18.42 2.10 12.12
C SER A 90 -19.55 2.57 11.24
N LEU A 91 -19.33 2.51 9.92
CA LEU A 91 -20.37 2.83 8.96
C LEU A 91 -21.39 1.69 8.91
N THR A 92 -22.68 2.03 8.98
CA THR A 92 -23.78 1.08 8.80
C THR A 92 -24.69 1.51 7.65
N PRO A 93 -25.07 0.58 6.74
CA PRO A 93 -24.60 -0.80 6.63
C PRO A 93 -23.15 -0.91 6.11
N ALA A 94 -22.53 -2.08 6.30
CA ALA A 94 -21.19 -2.38 5.82
C ALA A 94 -21.01 -1.97 4.34
N LEU A 95 -19.92 -1.28 4.07
CA LEU A 95 -19.69 -0.59 2.81
C LEU A 95 -19.40 -1.55 1.62
N GLY A 96 -19.02 -2.80 1.89
CA GLY A 96 -18.72 -3.80 0.86
C GLY A 96 -17.42 -3.52 0.10
N ALA A 97 -17.35 -3.96 -1.15
CA ALA A 97 -16.17 -3.79 -2.00
C ALA A 97 -16.28 -2.58 -2.94
N ILE A 98 -15.15 -1.93 -3.24
CA ILE A 98 -15.02 -0.81 -4.19
C ILE A 98 -14.01 -1.23 -5.29
N GLN A 99 -14.41 -1.24 -6.55
CA GLN A 99 -13.49 -1.51 -7.67
C GLN A 99 -12.61 -0.29 -8.01
N PRO A 100 -11.49 -0.48 -8.72
CA PRO A 100 -10.67 0.64 -9.19
C PRO A 100 -11.48 1.71 -9.92
N GLY A 101 -11.38 2.96 -9.49
CA GLY A 101 -12.11 4.11 -10.05
C GLY A 101 -13.56 4.25 -9.58
N GLU A 102 -14.06 3.34 -8.75
CA GLU A 102 -15.36 3.47 -8.08
C GLU A 102 -15.22 4.23 -6.76
N CYS A 103 -16.36 4.72 -6.27
CA CYS A 103 -16.43 5.40 -4.99
C CYS A 103 -17.71 5.11 -4.21
N LEU A 104 -17.61 5.27 -2.89
CA LEU A 104 -18.73 5.24 -1.97
C LEU A 104 -18.92 6.63 -1.36
N ILE A 105 -20.17 7.06 -1.24
CA ILE A 105 -20.50 8.39 -0.71
C ILE A 105 -21.25 8.23 0.60
N VAL A 106 -20.83 8.95 1.63
CA VAL A 106 -21.52 9.07 2.92
C VAL A 106 -21.97 10.53 3.06
N LYS A 107 -23.29 10.76 3.09
CA LYS A 107 -23.89 12.10 3.11
C LYS A 107 -24.27 12.50 4.54
N ASN A 108 -23.94 13.73 4.92
CA ASN A 108 -24.34 14.37 6.17
C ASN A 108 -25.78 14.92 6.01
N SER A 109 -26.78 14.07 6.29
CA SER A 109 -28.22 14.26 6.04
C SER A 109 -28.74 13.85 4.65
N ALA A 110 -30.06 13.69 4.56
CA ALA A 110 -30.77 13.24 3.36
C ALA A 110 -30.83 14.31 2.25
N GLN A 111 -30.31 15.52 2.48
CA GLN A 111 -30.21 16.50 1.40
C GLN A 111 -29.18 16.01 0.37
N SER A 112 -29.53 16.15 -0.91
CA SER A 112 -28.68 15.76 -2.03
C SER A 112 -27.50 16.73 -2.16
N ALA A 113 -26.49 16.54 -1.33
CA ALA A 113 -25.20 17.18 -1.54
C ALA A 113 -24.55 16.56 -2.79
N ASN A 114 -24.08 17.41 -3.69
CA ASN A 114 -23.45 16.98 -4.94
C ASN A 114 -21.97 16.73 -4.68
N VAL A 115 -21.46 15.60 -5.18
CA VAL A 115 -20.03 15.32 -5.15
C VAL A 115 -19.33 16.21 -6.19
N PRO A 116 -18.27 16.96 -5.83
CA PRO A 116 -17.50 17.72 -6.80
C PRO A 116 -16.91 16.83 -7.91
N ASP A 117 -17.06 17.22 -9.18
CA ASP A 117 -16.56 16.45 -10.34
C ASP A 117 -15.06 16.15 -10.25
N VAL A 118 -14.30 17.07 -9.65
CA VAL A 118 -12.84 16.95 -9.45
C VAL A 118 -12.45 15.76 -8.55
N TRP A 119 -13.37 15.23 -7.75
CA TRP A 119 -13.10 14.07 -6.89
C TRP A 119 -13.08 12.75 -7.66
N ARG A 120 -13.51 12.74 -8.94
CA ARG A 120 -13.48 11.58 -9.86
C ARG A 120 -14.22 10.37 -9.29
N CYS A 121 -15.42 10.60 -8.81
CA CYS A 121 -16.22 9.61 -8.11
C CYS A 121 -17.30 9.06 -9.05
N THR A 122 -17.12 7.84 -9.57
CA THR A 122 -18.20 7.07 -10.19
C THR A 122 -18.98 6.38 -9.09
N GLU A 123 -20.09 6.98 -8.66
CA GLU A 123 -20.89 6.49 -7.53
C GLU A 123 -21.39 5.07 -7.80
N VAL A 124 -20.96 4.12 -6.96
CA VAL A 124 -21.56 2.78 -6.92
C VAL A 124 -22.50 2.58 -5.74
N ARG A 125 -22.35 3.41 -4.70
CA ARG A 125 -23.23 3.39 -3.53
C ARG A 125 -23.20 4.73 -2.82
N SER A 126 -24.33 5.07 -2.22
CA SER A 126 -24.39 6.10 -1.19
C SER A 126 -25.13 5.63 0.06
N THR A 127 -24.69 6.13 1.20
CA THR A 127 -25.39 6.04 2.47
C THR A 127 -25.56 7.44 3.05
N THR A 128 -26.53 7.61 3.94
CA THR A 128 -26.83 8.88 4.60
C THR A 128 -26.72 8.69 6.09
N ILE A 129 -25.97 9.57 6.74
CA ILE A 129 -25.89 9.62 8.20
C ILE A 129 -27.20 10.17 8.74
N THR A 130 -27.85 9.41 9.61
CA THR A 130 -29.09 9.83 10.27
C THR A 130 -28.81 10.72 11.48
N ALA A 131 -29.82 11.48 11.93
CA ALA A 131 -29.64 12.35 13.09
C ALA A 131 -29.30 11.52 14.34
N GLY A 132 -28.19 11.87 15.00
CA GLY A 132 -27.68 11.15 16.17
C GLY A 132 -26.63 10.09 15.84
N GLU A 133 -26.40 9.80 14.55
CA GLU A 133 -25.22 9.04 14.15
C GLU A 133 -23.96 9.93 14.16
N PRO A 134 -22.82 9.34 14.51
CA PRO A 134 -21.58 10.08 14.66
C PRO A 134 -21.01 10.56 13.32
N ARG A 135 -20.52 11.80 13.32
CA ARG A 135 -19.87 12.43 12.16
C ARG A 135 -18.38 12.47 12.41
N PHE A 136 -17.72 11.34 12.21
CA PHE A 136 -16.31 11.14 12.56
C PHE A 136 -15.30 12.08 11.87
N TRP A 137 -15.65 12.70 10.75
CA TRP A 137 -14.78 13.68 10.07
C TRP A 137 -15.03 15.12 10.51
N PHE A 138 -16.03 15.35 11.37
CA PHE A 138 -16.34 16.65 11.95
C PHE A 138 -15.77 16.79 13.34
N ALA A 139 -15.10 17.91 13.59
CA ALA A 139 -14.61 18.26 14.89
C ALA A 139 -15.75 18.69 15.83
N ASP A 140 -15.92 17.98 16.94
CA ASP A 140 -16.87 18.34 18.01
C ASP A 140 -16.25 19.27 19.08
N SER A 141 -14.93 19.44 19.05
CA SER A 141 -14.18 20.40 19.88
C SER A 141 -12.99 21.00 19.10
N ASP A 142 -12.30 21.99 19.68
CA ASP A 142 -11.06 22.54 19.14
C ASP A 142 -9.85 21.60 19.34
N THR A 143 -9.99 20.55 20.14
CA THR A 143 -8.95 19.52 20.32
C THR A 143 -9.11 18.33 19.37
N ASP A 144 -10.30 18.17 18.77
CA ASP A 144 -10.61 17.10 17.83
C ASP A 144 -10.05 17.42 16.44
N GLN A 145 -8.72 17.43 16.32
CA GLN A 145 -7.99 17.91 15.14
C GLN A 145 -7.80 16.82 14.07
N SER A 146 -8.00 15.55 14.40
CA SER A 146 -7.75 14.41 13.52
C SER A 146 -8.57 13.18 13.92
N PHE A 147 -8.89 12.34 12.94
CA PHE A 147 -9.46 11.01 13.14
C PHE A 147 -8.59 9.94 12.49
N GLY A 148 -8.50 8.78 13.14
CA GLY A 148 -7.77 7.62 12.63
C GLY A 148 -8.65 6.73 11.77
N ILE A 149 -8.01 6.11 10.77
CA ILE A 149 -8.60 5.12 9.88
C ILE A 149 -8.03 3.75 10.21
N PHE A 150 -8.92 2.77 10.33
CA PHE A 150 -8.58 1.43 10.76
C PHE A 150 -9.08 0.39 9.76
N SER A 151 -8.25 -0.62 9.52
CA SER A 151 -8.65 -1.90 8.94
C SER A 151 -8.66 -2.91 10.08
N ASP A 152 -9.84 -3.43 10.42
CA ASP A 152 -10.08 -4.19 11.65
C ASP A 152 -9.63 -3.39 12.90
N SER A 153 -8.54 -3.84 13.53
CA SER A 153 -7.95 -3.24 14.73
C SER A 153 -6.64 -2.51 14.43
N ARG A 154 -6.13 -2.58 13.20
CA ARG A 154 -4.89 -1.94 12.78
C ARG A 154 -5.18 -0.55 12.23
N GLN A 155 -4.52 0.46 12.79
CA GLN A 155 -4.53 1.80 12.22
C GLN A 155 -3.72 1.80 10.92
N VAL A 156 -4.32 2.33 9.86
CA VAL A 156 -3.74 2.41 8.52
C VAL A 156 -3.38 3.84 8.13
N GLY A 157 -4.00 4.83 8.78
CA GLY A 157 -3.66 6.25 8.58
C GLY A 157 -4.44 7.17 9.52
N ASP A 158 -4.13 8.45 9.42
CA ASP A 158 -4.81 9.53 10.12
C ASP A 158 -5.20 10.62 9.11
N CYS A 159 -6.39 11.19 9.30
CA CYS A 159 -6.91 12.29 8.51
C CYS A 159 -7.28 13.46 9.40
N ASP A 160 -7.19 14.65 8.82
CA ASP A 160 -7.63 15.88 9.44
C ASP A 160 -9.16 15.91 9.61
N THR A 161 -9.66 16.33 10.76
CA THR A 161 -11.08 16.69 10.90
C THR A 161 -11.37 18.03 10.22
N ILE A 162 -12.65 18.31 9.98
CA ILE A 162 -13.12 19.63 9.54
C ILE A 162 -14.13 20.21 10.53
N GLY A 163 -14.33 21.51 10.45
CA GLY A 163 -15.32 22.22 11.23
C GLY A 163 -14.84 23.60 11.64
N ARG A 164 -15.80 24.42 12.06
CA ARG A 164 -15.52 25.78 12.55
C ARG A 164 -14.61 25.78 13.77
N LEU A 165 -14.71 24.75 14.61
CA LEU A 165 -13.95 24.62 15.87
C LEU A 165 -12.45 24.42 15.63
N VAL A 166 -12.08 23.76 14.52
CA VAL A 166 -10.68 23.55 14.10
C VAL A 166 -10.25 24.46 12.95
N ASN A 167 -11.10 25.42 12.57
CA ASN A 167 -10.87 26.38 11.48
C ASN A 167 -10.49 25.74 10.13
N ARG A 168 -11.16 24.63 9.78
CA ARG A 168 -10.99 23.93 8.50
C ARG A 168 -12.37 23.71 7.88
N MET A 169 -12.69 24.43 6.81
CA MET A 169 -14.02 24.40 6.19
C MET A 169 -13.98 24.09 4.70
N ASP A 170 -12.78 23.96 4.14
CA ASP A 170 -12.54 23.66 2.74
C ASP A 170 -12.67 22.15 2.46
N ASP A 171 -12.69 21.80 1.17
CA ASP A 171 -12.59 20.41 0.72
C ASP A 171 -11.23 19.84 1.13
N VAL A 172 -11.23 18.68 1.79
CA VAL A 172 -10.04 17.99 2.23
C VAL A 172 -9.88 16.67 1.47
N SER A 173 -8.64 16.34 1.12
CA SER A 173 -8.25 15.07 0.50
C SER A 173 -7.22 14.37 1.39
N CYS A 174 -7.53 13.15 1.80
CA CYS A 174 -6.68 12.33 2.65
C CYS A 174 -6.43 10.96 1.99
N PRO A 175 -5.28 10.78 1.32
CA PRO A 175 -4.87 9.48 0.80
C PRO A 175 -4.29 8.61 1.91
N VAL A 176 -4.66 7.34 1.92
CA VAL A 176 -4.22 6.33 2.88
C VAL A 176 -3.87 5.04 2.15
N GLU A 177 -2.75 4.44 2.54
CA GLU A 177 -2.38 3.10 2.09
C GLU A 177 -3.34 2.08 2.71
N TRP A 178 -4.09 1.40 1.86
CA TRP A 178 -5.02 0.36 2.30
C TRP A 178 -4.32 -1.01 2.25
N PRO A 179 -4.38 -1.80 3.33
CA PRO A 179 -3.76 -3.12 3.32
C PRO A 179 -4.43 -4.01 2.29
N ASP A 180 -3.61 -4.70 1.50
CA ASP A 180 -4.11 -5.77 0.63
C ASP A 180 -4.81 -6.82 1.48
N PHE A 181 -6.01 -7.20 1.05
CA PHE A 181 -6.72 -8.30 1.68
C PHE A 181 -6.04 -9.60 1.27
N ASP A 182 -5.28 -10.16 2.20
CA ASP A 182 -4.67 -11.47 2.02
C ASP A 182 -5.76 -12.53 2.06
N THR A 183 -6.28 -12.90 0.89
CA THR A 183 -7.32 -13.94 0.73
C THR A 183 -6.92 -15.29 1.35
N GLU A 184 -5.64 -15.50 1.68
CA GLU A 184 -5.16 -16.68 2.40
C GLU A 184 -5.72 -16.80 3.83
N ARG A 185 -6.17 -15.71 4.46
CA ARG A 185 -6.83 -15.77 5.79
C ARG A 185 -8.25 -16.34 5.76
N GLN A 186 -8.85 -16.56 4.58
CA GLN A 186 -10.17 -17.20 4.46
C GLN A 186 -10.11 -18.72 4.31
N ILE A 187 -8.92 -19.34 4.19
CA ILE A 187 -8.81 -20.80 4.03
C ILE A 187 -8.77 -21.53 5.39
N ILE A 188 -8.82 -20.81 6.51
CA ILE A 188 -8.88 -21.38 7.85
C ILE A 188 -10.17 -20.95 8.55
N ASN A 189 -11.29 -21.54 8.13
CA ASN A 189 -12.46 -21.82 8.99
C ASN A 189 -13.36 -22.86 8.33
#